data_AF-A0A354JA19-F1
#
_entry.id   AF-A0A354JA19-F1
#
_cell.length_a   1.000
_cell.length_b   1.000
_cell.length_c   1.000
_cell.angle_alpha   90.00
_cell.angle_beta   90.00
_cell.angle_gamma   90.00
#
_symmetry.space_group_name_H-M   'P 1'
#
loop_
_entity.id
_entity.type
_entity.pdbx_description
1 polymer ?
#
loop_
_entity_poly.entity_id
_entity_poly.type
_entity_poly.pdbx_seq_one_letter_code
_entity_poly.pdbx_strand_id
1 'polypeptide(L)'
;KQEITAKRDGIESYQDIKVIIRKGLEKDTYIAFTTYKTRFINIETLAPGMSVLYIVPNEEGKLGVQDIPKDKNLEEHINDLLAEKEIAAMVEKVNAGFSKAIDKDENLKTFVEKLSEEAKQGSQKNKK
;
A
#
# COMPACT_ATOMS: atom_id res chain seq x y z
N LYS A 1 4.42 -20.32 -1.05
CA LYS A 1 3.87 -19.99 -2.39
C LYS A 1 2.36 -19.73 -2.39
N GLN A 2 1.56 -20.34 -1.52
CA GLN A 2 0.10 -20.11 -1.47
C GLN A 2 -0.31 -18.70 -0.99
N GLU A 3 0.43 -18.08 -0.06
CA GLU A 3 0.08 -16.73 0.44
C GLU A 3 0.29 -15.59 -0.58
N ILE A 4 1.21 -15.77 -1.55
CA ILE A 4 1.44 -14.78 -2.62
C ILE A 4 0.27 -14.77 -3.61
N THR A 5 -0.44 -15.89 -3.74
CA THR A 5 -1.60 -16.01 -4.62
C THR A 5 -2.84 -15.37 -4.00
N ALA A 6 -3.08 -15.59 -2.70
CA ALA A 6 -4.27 -15.07 -2.01
C ALA A 6 -4.34 -13.54 -1.94
N LYS A 7 -3.19 -12.83 -1.88
CA LYS A 7 -3.15 -11.35 -1.91
C LYS A 7 -3.39 -10.74 -3.30
N ARG A 8 -3.52 -11.56 -4.35
CA ARG A 8 -3.72 -11.14 -5.75
C ARG A 8 -5.10 -11.51 -6.29
N ASP A 9 -5.96 -12.11 -5.48
CA ASP A 9 -7.32 -12.44 -5.91
C ASP A 9 -8.04 -11.14 -6.31
N GLY A 10 -8.41 -11.06 -7.59
CA GLY A 10 -9.05 -9.87 -8.16
C GLY A 10 -8.11 -8.83 -8.78
N ILE A 11 -6.77 -8.97 -8.72
CA ILE A 11 -5.82 -8.00 -9.34
C ILE A 11 -5.24 -8.57 -10.63
N GLU A 12 -5.47 -7.86 -11.74
CA GLU A 12 -4.94 -8.19 -13.06
C GLU A 12 -3.52 -7.62 -13.23
N SER A 13 -3.31 -6.34 -12.94
CA SER A 13 -2.00 -5.70 -13.09
C SER A 13 -1.83 -4.45 -12.23
N TYR A 14 -0.57 -4.05 -12.08
CA TYR A 14 -0.18 -2.73 -11.56
C TYR A 14 0.49 -1.95 -12.68
N GLN A 15 0.15 -0.67 -12.80
CA GLN A 15 0.66 0.25 -13.83
C GLN A 15 1.06 1.57 -13.20
N ASP A 16 1.85 2.37 -13.93
CA ASP A 16 2.28 3.71 -13.52
C ASP A 16 2.92 3.79 -12.12
N ILE A 17 3.77 2.81 -11.80
CA ILE A 17 4.39 2.71 -10.48
C ILE A 17 5.39 3.86 -10.28
N LYS A 18 5.27 4.55 -9.15
CA LYS A 18 6.23 5.58 -8.71
C LYS A 18 6.63 5.33 -7.28
N VAL A 19 7.92 5.49 -6.99
CA VAL A 19 8.49 5.21 -5.67
C VAL A 19 9.29 6.41 -5.20
N ILE A 20 9.01 6.88 -3.99
CA ILE A 20 9.89 7.79 -3.24
C ILE A 20 10.49 6.97 -2.10
N ILE A 21 11.82 7.02 -1.98
CA ILE A 21 12.56 6.33 -0.92
C ILE A 21 13.13 7.35 0.05
N ARG A 22 12.99 7.07 1.34
CA ARG A 22 13.60 7.80 2.45
C ARG A 22 14.37 6.81 3.34
N LYS A 23 15.32 7.33 4.12
CA LYS A 23 16.04 6.50 5.10
C LYS A 23 15.11 6.12 6.24
N GLY A 24 15.26 4.90 6.74
CA GLY A 24 14.66 4.49 8.02
C GLY A 24 15.48 5.01 9.20
N LEU A 25 15.10 4.57 10.40
CA LEU A 25 15.78 4.97 11.64
C LEU A 25 17.15 4.32 11.80
N GLU A 26 17.29 3.08 11.35
CA GLU A 26 18.53 2.33 11.46
C GLU A 26 19.38 2.43 10.18
N LYS A 27 20.68 2.17 10.33
CA LYS A 27 21.60 2.13 9.20
C LYS A 27 21.13 1.10 8.15
N ASP A 28 21.22 1.48 6.88
CA ASP A 28 20.87 0.65 5.72
C ASP A 28 19.39 0.19 5.70
N THR A 29 18.52 0.86 6.45
CA THR A 29 17.06 0.68 6.38
C THR A 29 16.40 1.81 5.59
N TYR A 30 15.25 1.53 4.96
CA TYR A 30 14.56 2.48 4.10
C TYR A 30 13.04 2.37 4.21
N ILE A 31 12.36 3.49 3.99
CA ILE A 31 10.92 3.59 3.82
C ILE A 31 10.63 3.95 2.37
N ALA A 32 9.87 3.10 1.68
CA ALA A 32 9.46 3.32 0.30
C ALA A 32 7.96 3.63 0.23
N PHE A 33 7.65 4.85 -0.24
CA PHE A 33 6.30 5.31 -0.55
C PHE A 33 6.01 5.01 -2.02
N THR A 34 5.22 3.97 -2.25
CA THR A 34 4.95 3.44 -3.60
C THR A 34 3.53 3.75 -4.01
N THR A 35 3.35 4.42 -5.13
CA THR A 35 2.04 4.64 -5.76
C THR A 35 1.92 3.87 -7.05
N TYR A 36 0.70 3.51 -7.40
CA TYR A 36 0.40 2.71 -8.58
C TYR A 36 -1.05 2.92 -9.00
N LYS A 37 -1.37 2.45 -10.20
CA LYS A 37 -2.73 2.21 -10.67
C LYS A 37 -2.97 0.70 -10.70
N THR A 38 -3.99 0.26 -9.98
CA THR A 38 -4.41 -1.14 -9.95
C THR A 38 -5.48 -1.37 -11.01
N ARG A 39 -5.30 -2.40 -11.82
CA ARG A 39 -6.33 -2.98 -12.69
C ARG A 39 -6.91 -4.18 -11.97
N PHE A 40 -8.20 -4.17 -11.70
CA PHE A 40 -8.90 -5.31 -11.13
C PHE A 40 -9.51 -6.18 -12.24
N ILE A 41 -9.62 -7.48 -11.97
CA ILE A 41 -10.24 -8.43 -12.89
C ILE A 41 -11.69 -8.01 -13.12
N ASN A 42 -12.11 -7.94 -14.39
CA ASN A 42 -13.45 -7.50 -14.83
C ASN A 42 -13.83 -6.05 -14.47
N ILE A 43 -12.86 -5.20 -14.14
CA ILE A 43 -13.08 -3.77 -13.89
C ILE A 43 -12.11 -2.98 -14.76
N GLU A 44 -12.64 -2.25 -15.74
CA GLU A 44 -11.79 -1.51 -16.68
C GLU A 44 -11.11 -0.30 -16.03
N THR A 45 -11.82 0.35 -15.11
CA THR A 45 -11.35 1.55 -14.40
C THR A 45 -10.11 1.23 -13.56
N LEU A 46 -9.03 1.94 -13.87
CA LEU A 46 -7.80 1.87 -13.08
C LEU A 46 -8.00 2.61 -11.75
N ALA A 47 -7.79 1.89 -10.65
CA ALA A 47 -7.89 2.43 -9.31
C ALA A 47 -6.51 2.87 -8.78
N PRO A 48 -6.26 4.17 -8.55
CA PRO A 48 -5.04 4.62 -7.90
C PRO A 48 -4.92 4.05 -6.48
N GLY A 49 -3.72 3.61 -6.12
CA GLY A 49 -3.42 3.08 -4.80
C GLY A 49 -2.01 3.46 -4.34
N MET A 50 -1.75 3.21 -3.07
CA MET A 50 -0.47 3.48 -2.43
C MET A 50 -0.14 2.41 -1.39
N SER A 51 1.14 2.13 -1.23
CA SER A 51 1.69 1.26 -0.18
C SER A 51 2.91 1.92 0.45
N VAL A 52 3.08 1.74 1.75
CA VAL A 52 4.31 2.09 2.48
C VAL A 52 5.05 0.78 2.79
N LEU A 53 6.29 0.66 2.33
CA LEU A 53 7.09 -0.55 2.47
C LEU A 53 8.31 -0.27 3.34
N TYR A 54 8.58 -1.16 4.30
CA TYR A 54 9.79 -1.13 5.09
C TYR A 54 10.84 -2.07 4.49
N ILE A 55 11.99 -1.52 4.13
CA ILE A 55 13.08 -2.24 3.47
C ILE A 55 14.25 -2.32 4.44
N VAL A 56 14.68 -3.53 4.77
CA VAL A 56 15.77 -3.81 5.71
C VAL A 56 16.76 -4.81 5.14
N PRO A 57 18.04 -4.75 5.54
CA PRO A 57 19.02 -5.77 5.20
C PRO A 57 18.76 -7.05 6.01
N ASN A 58 18.98 -8.20 5.39
CA ASN A 58 19.14 -9.46 6.12
C ASN A 58 20.55 -9.55 6.75
N GLU A 59 20.85 -10.67 7.42
CA GLU A 59 22.16 -10.94 8.04
C GLU A 59 23.34 -10.88 7.05
N GLU A 60 23.08 -11.10 5.76
CA GLU A 60 24.07 -11.04 4.68
C GLU A 60 24.16 -9.63 4.03
N GLY A 61 23.40 -8.65 4.52
CA GLY A 61 23.35 -7.28 3.98
C GLY A 61 22.45 -7.11 2.75
N LYS A 62 21.70 -8.13 2.35
CA LYS A 62 20.77 -8.07 1.21
C LYS A 62 19.45 -7.44 1.63
N LEU A 63 19.02 -6.40 0.92
CA LEU A 63 17.77 -5.69 1.19
C LEU A 63 16.54 -6.52 0.81
N GLY A 64 15.53 -6.50 1.67
CA GLY A 64 14.22 -7.11 1.46
C GLY A 64 13.10 -6.31 2.15
N VAL A 65 11.87 -6.51 1.70
CA VAL A 65 10.68 -5.91 2.32
C VAL A 65 10.28 -6.76 3.54
N GLN A 66 10.04 -6.11 4.67
CA GLN A 66 9.52 -6.71 5.89
C GLN A 66 8.23 -6.01 6.32
N ASP A 67 7.48 -6.67 7.20
CA ASP A 67 6.38 -6.02 7.90
C ASP A 67 6.91 -4.88 8.76
N ILE A 68 6.15 -3.78 8.83
CA ILE A 68 6.49 -2.64 9.70
C ILE A 68 6.30 -3.12 11.14
N PRO A 69 7.35 -3.16 11.98
CA PRO A 69 7.22 -3.57 13.37
C PRO A 69 6.33 -2.59 14.13
N LYS A 70 5.71 -3.07 15.22
CA LYS A 70 4.98 -2.22 16.18
C LYS A 70 5.95 -1.44 17.05
N ASP A 71 6.68 -0.52 16.43
CA ASP A 71 7.62 0.37 17.08
C ASP A 71 7.14 1.82 16.94
N LYS A 72 6.99 2.50 18.08
CA LYS A 72 6.42 3.85 18.12
C LYS A 72 7.33 4.88 17.44
N ASN A 73 8.65 4.75 17.57
CA ASN A 73 9.58 5.69 16.96
C ASN A 73 9.56 5.53 15.44
N LEU A 74 9.48 4.29 14.95
CA LEU A 74 9.37 4.02 13.52
C LEU A 74 8.04 4.53 12.97
N GLU A 75 6.95 4.36 13.70
CA GLU A 75 5.64 4.91 13.33
C GLU A 75 5.67 6.44 13.25
N GLU A 76 6.23 7.11 14.27
CA GLU A 76 6.41 8.57 14.28
C GLU A 76 7.28 9.04 13.10
N HIS A 77 8.39 8.35 12.83
CA HIS A 77 9.26 8.65 11.70
C HIS A 77 8.52 8.51 10.35
N ILE A 78 7.74 7.46 10.16
CA ILE A 78 6.93 7.29 8.94
C ILE A 78 5.90 8.42 8.81
N ASN A 79 5.27 8.84 9.92
CA ASN A 79 4.31 9.94 9.92
C ASN A 79 4.96 11.28 9.58
N ASP A 80 6.16 11.55 10.10
CA ASP A 80 6.93 12.75 9.77
C ASP A 80 7.30 12.77 8.27
N LEU A 81 7.71 11.62 7.72
CA LEU A 81 7.97 11.47 6.29
C LEU A 81 6.70 11.68 5.45
N LEU A 82 5.54 11.19 5.90
CA LEU A 82 4.25 11.41 5.22
C LEU A 82 3.85 12.89 5.19
N ALA A 83 4.28 13.67 6.18
CA ALA A 83 4.05 15.12 6.22
C ALA A 83 4.99 15.93 5.31
N GLU A 84 6.05 15.31 4.76
CA GLU A 84 6.90 15.98 3.77
C GLU A 84 6.08 16.39 2.55
N LYS A 85 6.26 17.63 2.09
CA LYS A 85 5.48 18.24 1.01
C LYS A 85 5.34 17.36 -0.24
N GLU A 86 6.41 16.69 -0.64
CA GLU A 86 6.42 15.83 -1.83
C GLU A 86 5.55 14.58 -1.65
N ILE A 87 5.65 13.94 -0.48
CA ILE A 87 4.91 12.71 -0.14
C ILE A 87 3.45 13.05 0.17
N ALA A 88 3.19 14.13 0.91
CA ALA A 88 1.84 14.63 1.16
C ALA A 88 1.09 14.93 -0.15
N ALA A 89 1.72 15.63 -1.11
CA ALA A 89 1.14 15.89 -2.42
C ALA A 89 0.87 14.59 -3.22
N MET A 90 1.72 13.58 -3.06
CA MET A 90 1.52 12.26 -3.65
C MET A 90 0.29 11.56 -3.04
N VAL A 91 0.16 11.57 -1.71
CA VAL A 91 -0.99 11.00 -0.98
C VAL A 91 -2.29 11.67 -1.41
N GLU A 92 -2.32 13.01 -1.43
CA GLU A 92 -3.49 13.78 -1.88
C GLU A 92 -3.91 13.42 -3.31
N LYS A 93 -2.93 13.32 -4.22
CA LYS A 93 -3.20 12.96 -5.62
C LYS A 93 -3.78 11.56 -5.76
N VAL A 94 -3.25 10.59 -5.02
CA VAL A 94 -3.78 9.21 -5.01
C VAL A 94 -5.21 9.21 -4.47
N ASN A 95 -5.45 9.84 -3.32
CA ASN A 95 -6.78 9.88 -2.69
C ASN A 95 -7.82 10.54 -3.59
N ALA A 96 -7.49 11.71 -4.17
CA ALA A 96 -8.38 12.40 -5.10
C ALA A 96 -8.62 11.58 -6.37
N GLY A 97 -7.60 10.87 -6.87
CA GLY A 97 -7.73 9.98 -8.02
C GLY A 97 -8.60 8.77 -7.73
N PHE A 98 -8.46 8.18 -6.55
CA PHE A 98 -9.24 7.03 -6.10
C PHE A 98 -10.72 7.39 -5.90
N SER A 99 -11.02 8.51 -5.22
CA SER A 99 -12.40 9.01 -5.09
C SER A 99 -13.04 9.19 -6.46
N LYS A 100 -12.35 9.86 -7.39
CA LYS A 100 -12.83 10.06 -8.76
C LYS A 100 -13.04 8.75 -9.53
N ALA A 101 -12.26 7.71 -9.24
CA ALA A 101 -12.42 6.41 -9.89
C ALA A 101 -13.68 5.70 -9.36
N ILE A 102 -13.88 5.70 -8.04
CA ILE A 102 -15.06 5.12 -7.37
C ILE A 102 -16.34 5.83 -7.78
N ASP A 103 -16.33 7.17 -7.84
CA ASP A 103 -17.52 7.96 -8.16
C ASP A 103 -18.00 7.75 -9.61
N LYS A 104 -17.11 7.26 -10.49
CA LYS A 104 -17.39 7.07 -11.92
C LYS A 104 -17.72 5.63 -12.30
N ASP A 105 -17.43 4.66 -11.42
CA ASP A 105 -17.55 3.24 -11.70
C ASP A 105 -18.18 2.51 -10.51
N GLU A 106 -19.47 2.20 -10.65
CA GLU A 106 -20.24 1.49 -9.62
C GLU A 106 -19.73 0.06 -9.38
N ASN A 107 -19.15 -0.59 -10.39
CA ASN A 107 -18.56 -1.92 -10.22
C ASN A 107 -17.28 -1.84 -9.39
N LEU A 108 -16.44 -0.84 -9.65
CA LEU A 108 -15.27 -0.54 -8.83
C LEU A 108 -15.67 -0.23 -7.39
N LYS A 109 -16.67 0.65 -7.20
CA LYS A 109 -17.19 0.99 -5.88
C LYS A 109 -17.63 -0.25 -5.10
N THR A 110 -18.50 -1.07 -5.71
CA THR A 110 -19.03 -2.30 -5.10
C THR A 110 -17.91 -3.28 -4.75
N PHE A 111 -16.92 -3.43 -5.63
CA PHE A 111 -15.78 -4.31 -5.41
C PHE A 111 -14.91 -3.86 -4.23
N VAL A 112 -14.58 -2.55 -4.16
CA VAL A 112 -13.81 -1.98 -3.05
C VAL A 112 -14.57 -2.10 -1.72
N GLU A 113 -15.88 -1.87 -1.72
CA GLU A 113 -16.72 -2.01 -0.52
C GLU A 113 -16.67 -3.45 0.02
N LYS A 114 -16.80 -4.46 -0.86
CA LYS A 114 -16.65 -5.88 -0.48
C LYS A 114 -15.29 -6.19 0.13
N LEU A 115 -14.20 -5.73 -0.50
CA LEU A 115 -12.84 -5.91 0.03
C LEU A 115 -12.69 -5.28 1.42
N SER A 116 -13.29 -4.12 1.66
CA SER A 116 -13.27 -3.44 2.96
C SER A 116 -14.01 -4.24 4.03
N GLU A 117 -15.15 -4.83 3.69
CA GLU A 117 -15.93 -5.69 4.60
C GLU A 117 -15.19 -6.98 4.95
N GLU A 118 -14.58 -7.63 3.97
CA GLU A 118 -13.77 -8.84 4.17
C GLU A 118 -12.56 -8.58 5.06
N ALA A 119 -11.87 -7.44 4.86
CA ALA A 119 -10.73 -7.04 5.69
C ALA A 119 -11.13 -6.83 7.16
N LYS A 120 -12.31 -6.25 7.41
CA LYS A 120 -12.86 -6.08 8.77
C LYS A 120 -13.18 -7.43 9.43
N GLN A 121 -13.71 -8.39 8.66
CA GLN A 121 -14.08 -9.71 9.18
C GLN A 121 -12.86 -10.62 9.44
N GLY A 122 -11.83 -10.56 8.58
CA GLY A 122 -10.57 -11.29 8.77
C GLY A 122 -9.80 -10.84 10.02
N SER A 123 -9.86 -9.54 10.35
CA SER A 123 -9.24 -8.96 11.55
C SER A 123 -9.87 -9.44 12.87
N GLN A 124 -11.10 -9.98 12.84
CA GLN A 124 -11.78 -10.52 14.03
C GLN A 124 -11.49 -12.01 14.28
N LYS A 125 -11.13 -12.78 13.24
CA LYS A 125 -10.81 -14.22 13.39
C LYS A 125 -9.43 -14.50 13.99
N ASN A 126 -8.45 -13.59 13.81
CA ASN A 126 -7.10 -13.74 14.36
C ASN A 126 -6.96 -13.29 15.82
N LYS A 127 -8.07 -13.09 16.55
CA LYS A 127 -8.10 -12.74 17.99
C LYS A 127 -8.60 -13.89 18.89
N LYS A 128 -8.76 -15.11 18.38
CA LYS A 128 -9.12 -16.29 19.17
C LYS A 128 -7.96 -17.26 19.30
#